data_AF-A0A6P9A005-F1
#
_entry.id   AF-A0A6P9A005-F1
#
_cell.length_a   1.000
_cell.length_b   1.000
_cell.length_c   1.000
_cell.angle_alpha   90.00
_cell.angle_beta   90.00
_cell.angle_gamma   90.00
#
_symmetry.space_group_name_H-M   'P 1'
#
loop_
_entity.id
_entity.type
_entity.pdbx_description
1 polymer ?
#
loop_
_entity_poly.entity_id
_entity_poly.type
_entity_poly.pdbx_seq_one_letter_code
_entity_poly.pdbx_strand_id
1 'polypeptide(L)'
;MSEPRSPASPEMAASSQVPDDTLLQPSQTAMMEAMEERRVFGPKPDFADLKRATRRLLATRQGPPKWVLEKAYPLNPSQSKRIVIGLCLERRLHICVAIENASGLGIKLRSGDLEHLLDRSWVDTVLQHLSEPTAYGKSMKSDGFEFKCTLLRNSEPGLRISALDEEKECYVILGAVTCKRLFELKHALKRKLNMLQSVSMRPISGFCVV
;
A
#
# COMPACT_ATOMS: atom_id res chain seq x y z
N MET A 1 6.48 -2.51 61.09
CA MET A 1 7.71 -1.82 61.51
C MET A 1 7.78 -0.53 60.73
N SER A 2 7.94 0.56 61.46
CA SER A 2 7.57 1.92 61.06
C SER A 2 8.81 2.79 60.92
N GLU A 3 8.73 3.75 59.99
CA GLU A 3 9.47 5.05 59.92
C GLU A 3 10.99 5.03 59.57
N PRO A 4 11.61 6.16 59.11
CA PRO A 4 11.09 7.54 59.05
C PRO A 4 11.27 8.32 57.72
N ARG A 5 10.65 9.50 57.74
CA ARG A 5 10.57 10.60 56.76
C ARG A 5 11.74 11.60 56.86
N SER A 6 12.06 12.25 55.72
CA SER A 6 12.49 13.68 55.53
C SER A 6 13.88 14.13 56.07
N PRO A 7 14.51 15.27 55.63
CA PRO A 7 13.92 16.47 54.97
C PRO A 7 14.73 17.19 53.84
N ALA A 8 14.00 18.14 53.21
CA ALA A 8 14.30 19.49 52.67
C ALA A 8 15.66 19.92 52.04
N SER A 9 15.53 20.41 50.79
CA SER A 9 16.02 21.64 50.10
C SER A 9 17.36 22.33 50.49
N PRO A 10 18.07 22.96 49.51
CA PRO A 10 17.75 24.35 49.14
C PRO A 10 17.85 24.73 47.65
N GLU A 11 17.23 25.88 47.37
CA GLU A 11 17.26 26.70 46.16
C GLU A 11 18.66 26.91 45.55
N MET A 12 18.74 26.96 44.22
CA MET A 12 19.62 27.92 43.54
C MET A 12 18.93 28.42 42.26
N ALA A 13 18.73 29.74 42.25
CA ALA A 13 18.32 30.53 41.10
C ALA A 13 19.42 30.51 40.02
N ALA A 14 19.01 30.30 38.77
CA ALA A 14 19.85 30.59 37.61
C ALA A 14 19.02 31.34 36.56
N SER A 15 19.28 32.64 36.52
CA SER A 15 19.16 33.63 35.47
C SER A 15 18.53 33.23 34.12
N SER A 16 17.48 34.01 33.80
CA SER A 16 17.06 34.43 32.46
C SER A 16 18.16 34.50 31.41
N GLN A 17 17.95 33.82 30.29
CA GLN A 17 18.21 34.39 28.96
C GLN A 17 17.04 33.98 28.05
N VAL A 18 16.20 34.96 27.73
CA VAL A 18 15.18 34.85 26.69
C VAL A 18 15.91 34.85 25.34
N PRO A 19 15.73 33.83 24.48
CA PRO A 19 16.24 33.92 23.12
C PRO A 19 15.42 34.98 22.37
N ASP A 20 16.15 35.91 21.75
CA ASP A 20 15.63 36.93 20.83
C ASP A 20 14.65 36.30 19.83
N ASP A 21 13.39 36.74 19.87
CA ASP A 21 12.40 36.55 18.82
C ASP A 21 12.82 37.39 17.61
N THR A 22 13.85 36.90 16.90
CA THR A 22 14.18 37.40 15.58
C THR A 22 13.08 36.88 14.65
N LEU A 23 12.07 37.72 14.43
CA LEU A 23 11.08 37.57 13.36
C LEU A 23 11.83 37.51 12.02
N LEU A 24 12.18 36.29 11.61
CA LEU A 24 12.68 35.99 10.27
C LEU A 24 11.55 36.32 9.30
N GLN A 25 11.59 37.54 8.75
CA GLN A 25 10.78 37.85 7.58
C GLN A 25 11.18 36.85 6.49
N PRO A 26 10.23 36.10 5.91
CA PRO A 26 10.55 35.20 4.81
C PRO A 26 11.21 36.02 3.71
N SER A 27 12.37 35.56 3.25
CA SER A 27 13.06 36.21 2.14
C SER A 27 12.09 36.36 0.97
N GLN A 28 12.16 37.47 0.24
CA GLN A 28 11.30 37.71 -0.93
C GLN A 28 11.36 36.54 -1.95
N THR A 29 12.48 35.80 -1.95
CA THR A 29 12.66 34.56 -2.70
C THR A 29 11.71 33.44 -2.26
N ALA A 30 11.55 33.20 -0.96
CA ALA A 30 10.64 32.17 -0.43
C ALA A 30 9.16 32.50 -0.67
N MET A 31 8.80 33.79 -0.67
CA MET A 31 7.43 34.20 -1.04
C MET A 31 7.15 34.00 -2.53
N MET A 32 8.14 34.20 -3.41
CA MET A 32 8.00 33.94 -4.85
C MET A 32 7.86 32.44 -5.15
N GLU A 33 8.68 31.57 -4.55
CA GLU A 33 8.58 30.12 -4.72
C GLU A 33 7.23 29.57 -4.22
N ALA A 34 6.72 30.07 -3.08
CA ALA A 34 5.40 29.68 -2.57
C ALA A 34 4.23 30.16 -3.44
N MET A 35 4.39 31.29 -4.14
CA MET A 35 3.40 31.79 -5.11
C MET A 35 3.43 30.99 -6.41
N GLU A 36 4.60 30.50 -6.82
CA GLU A 36 4.76 29.69 -8.03
C GLU A 36 4.24 28.25 -7.82
N GLU A 37 4.47 27.64 -6.65
CA GLU A 37 3.85 26.36 -6.28
C GLU A 37 2.31 26.42 -6.31
N ARG A 38 1.70 27.55 -5.90
CA ARG A 38 0.24 27.73 -5.95
C ARG A 38 -0.31 27.85 -7.36
N ARG A 39 0.48 28.34 -8.33
CA ARG A 39 0.06 28.40 -9.74
C ARG A 39 0.11 27.03 -10.40
N VAL A 40 0.99 26.13 -9.95
CA VAL A 40 1.15 24.79 -10.53
C VAL A 40 0.15 23.77 -9.97
N PHE A 41 -0.21 23.87 -8.69
CA PHE A 41 -1.02 22.83 -8.02
C PHE A 41 -2.51 23.16 -7.80
N GLY A 42 -2.99 24.33 -8.23
CA GLY A 42 -4.38 24.75 -8.03
C GLY A 42 -4.76 24.92 -6.55
N PRO A 43 -6.02 25.28 -6.23
CA PRO A 43 -6.49 25.34 -4.86
C PRO A 43 -6.37 23.95 -4.22
N LYS A 44 -5.80 23.89 -3.00
CA LYS A 44 -5.74 22.64 -2.22
C LYS A 44 -7.16 22.05 -2.17
N PRO A 45 -7.36 20.79 -2.59
CA PRO A 45 -8.68 20.20 -2.63
C PRO A 45 -9.29 20.26 -1.23
N ASP A 46 -10.49 20.85 -1.13
CA ASP A 46 -11.24 20.89 0.12
C ASP A 46 -11.47 19.45 0.58
N PHE A 47 -11.08 19.15 1.82
CA PHE A 47 -11.31 17.84 2.43
C PHE A 47 -12.79 17.46 2.43
N ALA A 48 -13.70 18.45 2.44
CA ALA A 48 -15.14 18.23 2.30
C ALA A 48 -15.51 17.74 0.89
N ASP A 49 -14.87 18.25 -0.15
CA ASP A 49 -15.06 17.79 -1.52
C ASP A 49 -14.45 16.41 -1.75
N LEU A 50 -13.30 16.12 -1.12
CA LEU A 50 -12.73 14.77 -1.09
C LEU A 50 -13.70 13.78 -0.42
N LYS A 51 -14.31 14.17 0.70
CA LYS A 51 -15.31 13.36 1.42
C LYS A 51 -16.59 13.14 0.61
N ARG A 52 -17.06 14.17 -0.10
CA ARG A 52 -18.26 14.11 -0.96
C ARG A 52 -18.00 13.25 -2.21
N ALA A 53 -16.82 13.36 -2.82
CA ALA A 53 -16.38 12.50 -3.91
C ALA A 53 -16.25 11.04 -3.45
N THR A 54 -15.63 10.80 -2.29
CA THR A 54 -15.51 9.48 -1.67
C THR A 54 -16.87 8.83 -1.43
N ARG A 55 -17.86 9.56 -0.90
CA ARG A 55 -19.24 9.05 -0.70
C ARG A 55 -19.95 8.70 -2.02
N ARG A 56 -19.82 9.53 -3.05
CA ARG A 56 -20.39 9.24 -4.39
C ARG A 56 -19.72 8.03 -5.05
N LEU A 57 -18.43 7.82 -4.80
CA LEU A 57 -17.66 6.71 -5.35
C LEU A 57 -18.04 5.36 -4.71
N LEU A 58 -18.42 5.30 -3.44
CA LEU A 58 -18.81 4.05 -2.75
C LEU A 58 -20.12 3.40 -3.26
N ALA A 59 -20.93 4.13 -4.04
CA ALA A 59 -22.29 3.70 -4.43
C ALA A 59 -22.35 2.74 -5.63
N THR A 60 -21.22 2.37 -6.25
CA THR A 60 -21.21 1.55 -7.49
C THR A 60 -20.51 0.23 -7.24
N ARG A 61 -21.30 -0.87 -7.17
CA ARG A 61 -20.83 -2.24 -6.88
C ARG A 61 -20.25 -2.97 -8.09
N GLN A 62 -20.37 -2.44 -9.30
CA GLN A 62 -19.83 -3.06 -10.51
C GLN A 62 -18.94 -2.07 -11.26
N GLY A 63 -17.65 -2.35 -11.31
CA GLY A 63 -16.64 -1.52 -11.95
C GLY A 63 -15.23 -1.85 -11.46
N PRO A 64 -14.19 -1.31 -12.14
CA PRO A 64 -12.82 -1.41 -11.65
C PRO A 64 -12.72 -0.78 -10.25
N PRO A 65 -11.85 -1.31 -9.38
CA PRO A 65 -11.68 -0.80 -8.03
C PRO A 65 -11.46 0.72 -8.02
N LYS A 66 -12.18 1.39 -7.12
CA LYS A 66 -12.02 2.82 -6.91
C LYS A 66 -10.91 3.05 -5.91
N TRP A 67 -9.77 3.49 -6.41
CA TRP A 67 -8.57 3.70 -5.64
C TRP A 67 -8.36 5.15 -5.22
N VAL A 68 -7.68 5.32 -4.09
CA VAL A 68 -7.14 6.58 -3.62
C VAL A 68 -5.66 6.39 -3.31
N LEU A 69 -4.83 7.38 -3.67
CA LEU A 69 -3.37 7.36 -3.47
C LEU A 69 -2.67 6.12 -4.07
N GLU A 70 -3.18 5.63 -5.19
CA GLU A 70 -2.65 4.43 -5.83
C GLU A 70 -1.29 4.62 -6.48
N LYS A 71 -0.59 3.49 -6.64
CA LYS A 71 0.56 3.35 -7.52
C LYS A 71 0.43 2.04 -8.27
N ALA A 72 0.49 2.10 -9.59
CA ALA A 72 0.57 0.93 -10.46
C ALA A 72 2.03 0.67 -10.87
N TYR A 73 2.42 -0.60 -10.89
CA TYR A 73 3.71 -1.07 -11.39
C TYR A 73 3.47 -2.10 -12.50
N PRO A 74 4.00 -1.88 -13.72
CA PRO A 74 3.90 -2.87 -14.78
C PRO A 74 4.72 -4.11 -14.42
N LEU A 75 4.14 -5.29 -14.65
CA LEU A 75 4.78 -6.59 -14.41
C LEU A 75 5.38 -7.19 -15.69
N ASN A 76 5.05 -6.64 -16.86
CA ASN A 76 5.64 -7.04 -18.13
C ASN A 76 5.80 -5.84 -19.09
N PRO A 77 6.67 -5.92 -20.12
CA PRO A 77 6.90 -4.83 -21.06
C PRO A 77 5.65 -4.42 -21.85
N SER A 78 4.78 -5.38 -22.17
CA SER A 78 3.51 -5.13 -22.86
C SER A 78 2.47 -4.44 -21.97
N GLN A 79 2.77 -4.23 -20.67
CA GLN A 79 1.88 -3.64 -19.68
C GLN A 79 0.52 -4.34 -19.56
N SER A 80 0.42 -5.57 -20.06
CA SER A 80 -0.81 -6.36 -20.02
C SER A 80 -1.13 -6.87 -18.62
N LYS A 81 -0.15 -6.82 -17.72
CA LYS A 81 -0.29 -7.13 -16.29
C LYS A 81 0.40 -6.09 -15.44
N ARG A 82 -0.22 -5.72 -14.33
CA ARG A 82 0.29 -4.74 -13.36
C ARG A 82 -0.07 -5.15 -11.95
N ILE A 83 0.73 -4.69 -11.00
CA ILE A 83 0.39 -4.70 -9.58
C ILE A 83 0.04 -3.27 -9.16
N VAL A 84 -1.13 -3.11 -8.53
CA VAL A 84 -1.64 -1.85 -8.02
C VAL A 84 -1.62 -1.92 -6.51
N ILE A 85 -1.18 -0.86 -5.86
CA ILE A 85 -1.22 -0.71 -4.40
C ILE A 85 -1.79 0.66 -4.07
N GLY A 86 -2.78 0.69 -3.18
CA GLY A 86 -3.46 1.92 -2.82
C GLY A 86 -4.47 1.73 -1.71
N LEU A 87 -5.22 2.79 -1.41
CA LEU A 87 -6.36 2.74 -0.51
C LEU A 87 -7.61 2.39 -1.31
N CYS A 88 -8.29 1.32 -0.94
CA CYS A 88 -9.48 0.85 -1.63
C CYS A 88 -10.72 1.48 -1.00
N LEU A 89 -11.46 2.28 -1.78
CA LEU A 89 -12.68 2.92 -1.30
C LEU A 89 -13.73 1.90 -0.89
N GLU A 90 -13.99 0.90 -1.73
CA GLU A 90 -14.95 -0.19 -1.46
C GLU A 90 -14.69 -0.90 -0.13
N ARG A 91 -13.43 -0.96 0.29
CA ARG A 91 -12.99 -1.49 1.58
C ARG A 91 -12.67 -0.38 2.57
N ARG A 92 -13.48 0.69 2.64
CA ARG A 92 -13.37 1.77 3.65
C ARG A 92 -11.96 2.34 3.81
N LEU A 93 -11.27 2.57 2.69
CA LEU A 93 -9.89 3.06 2.63
C LEU A 93 -8.84 2.11 3.23
N HIS A 94 -9.13 0.81 3.38
CA HIS A 94 -8.12 -0.18 3.70
C HIS A 94 -7.08 -0.27 2.59
N ILE A 95 -5.82 -0.45 3.00
CA ILE A 95 -4.71 -0.69 2.09
C ILE A 95 -4.96 -2.03 1.40
N CYS A 96 -5.04 -1.99 0.08
CA CYS A 96 -5.24 -3.18 -0.74
C CYS A 96 -4.18 -3.23 -1.82
N VAL A 97 -3.92 -4.44 -2.26
CA VAL A 97 -3.04 -4.73 -3.39
C VAL A 97 -3.88 -5.45 -4.42
N ALA A 98 -3.76 -5.10 -5.69
CA ALA A 98 -4.41 -5.83 -6.76
C ALA A 98 -3.40 -6.26 -7.81
N ILE A 99 -3.54 -7.48 -8.32
CA ILE A 99 -2.81 -7.95 -9.48
C ILE A 99 -3.81 -8.02 -10.62
N GLU A 100 -3.67 -7.10 -11.57
CA GLU A 100 -4.66 -6.81 -12.60
C GLU A 100 -4.06 -6.99 -13.99
N ASN A 101 -4.94 -7.23 -14.96
CA ASN A 101 -4.62 -7.08 -16.37
C ASN A 101 -4.81 -5.63 -16.84
N ALA A 102 -4.54 -5.36 -18.12
CA ALA A 102 -4.73 -4.04 -18.72
C ALA A 102 -6.20 -3.53 -18.67
N SER A 103 -7.19 -4.42 -18.57
CA SER A 103 -8.60 -4.03 -18.44
C SER A 103 -9.01 -3.71 -16.99
N GLY A 104 -8.08 -3.74 -16.04
CA GLY A 104 -8.35 -3.49 -14.62
C GLY A 104 -9.07 -4.63 -13.91
N LEU A 105 -9.17 -5.81 -14.56
CA LEU A 105 -9.72 -7.02 -13.96
C LEU A 105 -8.58 -7.84 -13.35
N GLY A 106 -8.82 -8.40 -12.17
CA GLY A 106 -7.79 -9.13 -11.45
C GLY A 106 -8.20 -9.51 -10.04
N ILE A 107 -7.20 -9.83 -9.22
CA ILE A 107 -7.39 -10.26 -7.84
C ILE A 107 -6.98 -9.18 -6.88
N LYS A 108 -7.82 -8.91 -5.88
CA LYS A 108 -7.56 -7.97 -4.77
C LYS A 108 -7.07 -8.72 -3.53
N LEU A 109 -5.78 -8.64 -3.27
CA LEU A 109 -5.09 -9.18 -2.11
C LEU A 109 -5.16 -8.21 -0.92
N ARG A 110 -5.20 -8.74 0.31
CA ARG A 110 -4.90 -7.93 1.50
C ARG A 110 -3.39 -7.74 1.59
N SER A 111 -2.95 -6.78 2.40
CA SER A 111 -1.52 -6.54 2.62
C SER A 111 -0.78 -7.79 3.12
N GLY A 112 -1.39 -8.56 4.04
CA GLY A 112 -0.79 -9.81 4.55
C GLY A 112 -0.67 -10.90 3.47
N ASP A 113 -1.63 -11.00 2.56
CA ASP A 113 -1.56 -11.98 1.46
C ASP A 113 -0.41 -11.65 0.49
N LEU A 114 -0.11 -10.37 0.28
CA LEU A 114 1.08 -9.95 -0.48
C LEU A 114 2.38 -10.34 0.23
N GLU A 115 2.42 -10.29 1.56
CA GLU A 115 3.60 -10.73 2.32
C GLU A 115 3.85 -12.23 2.16
N HIS A 116 2.80 -13.05 2.21
CA HIS A 116 2.91 -14.49 1.91
C HIS A 116 3.38 -14.75 0.48
N LEU A 117 2.81 -14.03 -0.50
CA LEU A 117 3.21 -14.15 -1.91
C LEU A 117 4.69 -13.77 -2.14
N LEU A 118 5.24 -12.87 -1.33
CA LEU A 118 6.62 -12.40 -1.40
C LEU A 118 7.53 -13.03 -0.35
N ASP A 119 7.06 -14.06 0.37
CA ASP A 119 7.88 -14.78 1.34
C ASP A 119 9.06 -15.46 0.64
N ARG A 120 10.22 -15.48 1.30
CA ARG A 120 11.45 -16.00 0.66
C ARG A 120 11.32 -17.49 0.31
N SER A 121 10.81 -18.30 1.24
CA SER A 121 10.71 -19.75 1.04
C SER A 121 9.76 -20.09 -0.11
N TRP A 122 8.69 -19.30 -0.25
CA TRP A 122 7.74 -19.44 -1.35
C TRP A 122 8.32 -18.95 -2.68
N VAL A 123 8.97 -17.79 -2.69
CA VAL A 123 9.62 -17.24 -3.88
C VAL A 123 10.63 -18.22 -4.45
N ASP A 124 11.46 -18.82 -3.61
CA ASP A 124 12.45 -19.83 -4.03
C ASP A 124 11.75 -21.04 -4.66
N THR A 125 10.63 -21.49 -4.07
CA THR A 125 9.80 -22.57 -4.61
C THR A 125 9.22 -22.23 -5.99
N VAL A 126 8.69 -21.02 -6.16
CA VAL A 126 8.13 -20.56 -7.44
C VAL A 126 9.25 -20.45 -8.47
N LEU A 127 10.38 -19.82 -8.13
CA LEU A 127 11.52 -19.66 -9.03
C LEU A 127 12.08 -21.00 -9.49
N GLN A 128 12.17 -21.99 -8.60
CA GLN A 128 12.56 -23.36 -8.95
C GLN A 128 11.57 -23.97 -9.96
N HIS A 129 10.26 -23.82 -9.75
CA HIS A 129 9.26 -24.32 -10.70
C HIS A 129 9.33 -23.59 -12.06
N LEU A 130 9.68 -22.30 -12.07
CA LEU A 130 9.86 -21.55 -13.31
C LEU A 130 11.09 -21.98 -14.12
N SER A 131 12.12 -22.54 -13.47
CA SER A 131 13.30 -23.10 -14.15
C SER A 131 13.14 -24.57 -14.51
N GLU A 132 12.49 -25.34 -13.62
CA GLU A 132 12.29 -26.78 -13.73
C GLU A 132 10.79 -27.09 -13.52
N PRO A 133 9.97 -26.96 -14.58
CA PRO A 133 8.54 -27.09 -14.46
C PRO A 133 8.13 -28.52 -14.05
N THR A 134 7.30 -28.61 -13.01
CA THR A 134 6.76 -29.89 -12.53
C THR A 134 5.29 -30.03 -12.90
N ALA A 135 4.86 -31.23 -13.35
CA ALA A 135 3.46 -31.49 -13.68
C ALA A 135 2.53 -31.30 -12.47
N TYR A 136 3.02 -31.69 -11.29
CA TYR A 136 2.38 -31.44 -10.01
C TYR A 136 3.00 -30.19 -9.38
N GLY A 137 2.49 -29.02 -9.76
CA GLY A 137 2.94 -27.77 -9.18
C GLY A 137 2.60 -27.68 -7.69
N LYS A 138 3.51 -27.11 -6.90
CA LYS A 138 3.28 -26.86 -5.47
C LYS A 138 2.22 -25.77 -5.27
N SER A 139 1.42 -25.90 -4.22
CA SER A 139 0.47 -24.87 -3.80
C SER A 139 0.72 -24.41 -2.37
N MET A 140 0.40 -23.14 -2.13
CA MET A 140 0.35 -22.50 -0.83
C MET A 140 -1.03 -21.86 -0.68
N LYS A 141 -1.63 -21.97 0.50
CA LYS A 141 -2.90 -21.32 0.82
C LYS A 141 -2.66 -20.24 1.87
N SER A 142 -3.26 -19.08 1.65
CA SER A 142 -3.46 -18.01 2.63
C SER A 142 -4.96 -17.90 2.90
N ASP A 143 -5.33 -17.19 3.96
CA ASP A 143 -6.74 -16.87 4.26
C ASP A 143 -7.42 -16.25 3.02
N GLY A 144 -8.29 -17.01 2.36
CA GLY A 144 -9.03 -16.57 1.18
C GLY A 144 -8.30 -16.66 -0.16
N PHE A 145 -7.04 -17.12 -0.22
CA PHE A 145 -6.29 -17.25 -1.49
C PHE A 145 -5.50 -18.54 -1.63
N GLU A 146 -5.44 -19.07 -2.86
CA GLU A 146 -4.50 -20.11 -3.26
C GLU A 146 -3.47 -19.56 -4.24
N PHE A 147 -2.20 -19.82 -3.96
CA PHE A 147 -1.06 -19.60 -4.84
C PHE A 147 -0.58 -20.96 -5.33
N LYS A 148 -0.66 -21.22 -6.63
CA LYS A 148 -0.38 -22.53 -7.22
C LYS A 148 0.57 -22.41 -8.41
N CYS A 149 1.68 -23.12 -8.35
CA CYS A 149 2.54 -23.35 -9.51
C CYS A 149 1.75 -24.18 -10.54
N THR A 150 1.77 -23.78 -11.80
CA THR A 150 0.98 -24.45 -12.86
C THR A 150 1.72 -24.45 -14.17
N LEU A 151 1.43 -25.45 -15.01
CA LEU A 151 1.75 -25.42 -16.43
C LEU A 151 0.62 -24.73 -17.19
N LEU A 152 0.98 -23.88 -18.13
CA LEU A 152 0.08 -23.24 -19.09
C LEU A 152 -0.20 -24.18 -20.27
N ARG A 153 -1.13 -23.80 -21.15
CA ARG A 153 -1.57 -24.63 -22.29
C ARG A 153 -0.44 -25.03 -23.25
N ASN A 154 0.63 -24.24 -23.28
CA ASN A 154 1.85 -24.43 -24.07
C ASN A 154 3.00 -25.04 -23.26
N SER A 155 2.72 -25.67 -22.11
CA SER A 155 3.71 -26.21 -21.17
C SER A 155 4.66 -25.16 -20.57
N GLU A 156 4.36 -23.87 -20.70
CA GLU A 156 5.12 -22.83 -20.01
C GLU A 156 4.78 -22.84 -18.51
N PRO A 157 5.78 -22.69 -17.62
CA PRO A 157 5.52 -22.59 -16.20
C PRO A 157 4.93 -21.22 -15.84
N GLY A 158 4.06 -21.22 -14.84
CA GLY A 158 3.45 -20.01 -14.31
C GLY A 158 2.97 -20.16 -12.87
N LEU A 159 2.52 -19.03 -12.32
CA LEU A 159 1.91 -18.94 -11.01
C LEU A 159 0.44 -18.53 -11.18
N ARG A 160 -0.47 -19.42 -10.80
CA ARG A 160 -1.90 -19.11 -10.66
C ARG A 160 -2.14 -18.59 -9.24
N ILE A 161 -2.79 -17.45 -9.14
CA ILE A 161 -3.30 -16.89 -7.89
C ILE A 161 -4.82 -16.96 -8.01
N SER A 162 -5.54 -17.44 -7.01
CA SER A 162 -7.00 -17.63 -7.07
C SER A 162 -7.63 -17.27 -5.74
N ALA A 163 -8.78 -16.61 -5.77
CA ALA A 163 -9.60 -16.39 -4.57
C ALA A 163 -10.32 -17.69 -4.20
N LEU A 164 -10.37 -18.01 -2.90
CA LEU A 164 -11.01 -19.24 -2.37
C LEU A 164 -12.51 -19.07 -2.09
N ASP A 165 -12.94 -17.85 -1.74
CA ASP A 165 -14.31 -17.57 -1.27
C ASP A 165 -15.28 -17.12 -2.37
N GLU A 166 -14.81 -16.97 -3.62
CA GLU A 166 -15.68 -16.53 -4.71
C GLU A 166 -16.28 -17.76 -5.42
N GLU A 167 -17.61 -17.87 -5.44
CA GLU A 167 -18.38 -18.88 -6.22
C GLU A 167 -18.08 -18.84 -7.74
N LYS A 168 -17.29 -17.85 -8.19
CA LYS A 168 -16.77 -17.72 -9.54
C LYS A 168 -15.26 -17.90 -9.51
N GLU A 169 -14.72 -18.64 -10.48
CA GLU A 169 -13.27 -18.79 -10.68
C GLU A 169 -12.58 -17.46 -11.01
N CYS A 170 -12.35 -16.61 -9.99
CA CYS A 170 -11.55 -15.41 -10.14
C CYS A 170 -10.08 -15.77 -9.91
N TYR A 171 -9.32 -15.81 -11.00
CA TYR A 171 -7.89 -16.10 -10.95
C TYR A 171 -7.08 -15.18 -11.86
N VAL A 172 -5.81 -15.03 -11.53
CA VAL A 172 -4.80 -14.41 -12.39
C VAL A 172 -3.64 -15.39 -12.53
N ILE A 173 -3.16 -15.52 -13.76
CA ILE A 173 -1.98 -16.30 -14.08
C ILE A 173 -0.83 -15.34 -14.39
N LEU A 174 0.32 -15.56 -13.76
CA LEU A 174 1.56 -14.87 -14.05
C LEU A 174 2.52 -15.85 -14.72
N GLY A 175 2.97 -15.53 -15.92
CA GLY A 175 4.04 -16.29 -16.57
C GLY A 175 5.40 -15.97 -15.96
N ALA A 176 6.43 -16.73 -16.33
CA ALA A 176 7.77 -16.62 -15.75
C ALA A 176 8.32 -15.19 -15.69
N VAL A 177 8.26 -14.43 -16.79
CA VAL A 177 8.72 -13.03 -16.85
C VAL A 177 7.96 -12.14 -15.86
N THR A 178 6.64 -12.34 -15.77
CA THR A 178 5.77 -11.54 -14.90
C THR A 178 6.01 -11.86 -13.42
N CYS A 179 6.24 -13.13 -13.07
CA CYS A 179 6.62 -13.56 -11.72
C CYS A 179 7.96 -12.98 -11.29
N LYS A 180 9.01 -13.11 -12.13
CA LYS A 180 10.34 -12.56 -11.83
C LYS A 180 10.24 -11.06 -11.55
N ARG A 181 9.52 -10.33 -12.39
CA ARG A 181 9.31 -8.90 -12.21
C ARG A 181 8.57 -8.56 -10.92
N LEU A 182 7.53 -9.32 -10.56
CA LEU A 182 6.83 -9.15 -9.29
C LEU A 182 7.78 -9.26 -8.09
N PHE A 183 8.69 -10.24 -8.12
CA PHE A 183 9.64 -10.45 -7.03
C PHE A 183 10.73 -9.40 -6.96
N GLU A 184 11.22 -8.90 -8.10
CA GLU A 184 12.11 -7.73 -8.17
C GLU A 184 11.50 -6.48 -7.54
N LEU A 185 10.18 -6.31 -7.66
CA LEU A 185 9.46 -5.17 -7.09
C LEU A 185 9.24 -5.27 -5.58
N LYS A 186 9.62 -6.38 -4.92
CA LYS A 186 9.38 -6.61 -3.48
C LYS A 186 9.75 -5.42 -2.59
N HIS A 187 10.93 -4.84 -2.78
CA HIS A 187 11.37 -3.69 -1.97
C HIS A 187 10.55 -2.43 -2.22
N ALA A 188 10.20 -2.15 -3.48
CA ALA A 188 9.36 -1.00 -3.84
C ALA A 188 7.94 -1.14 -3.28
N LEU A 189 7.37 -2.35 -3.37
CA LEU A 189 6.05 -2.67 -2.84
C LEU A 189 6.01 -2.54 -1.32
N LYS A 190 6.99 -3.11 -0.60
CA LYS A 190 7.11 -2.97 0.86
C LYS A 190 7.25 -1.50 1.28
N ARG A 191 8.10 -0.73 0.60
CA ARG A 191 8.25 0.71 0.88
C ARG A 191 6.92 1.46 0.74
N LYS A 192 6.18 1.19 -0.34
CA LYS A 192 4.89 1.83 -0.59
C LYS A 192 3.81 1.38 0.40
N LEU A 193 3.77 0.11 0.79
CA LEU A 193 2.91 -0.40 1.87
C LEU A 193 3.16 0.37 3.17
N ASN A 194 4.41 0.42 3.62
CA ASN A 194 4.79 1.10 4.85
C ASN A 194 4.41 2.59 4.82
N MET A 195 4.62 3.25 3.67
CA MET A 195 4.21 4.63 3.48
C MET A 195 2.70 4.80 3.63
N LEU A 196 1.89 3.96 2.99
CA LEU A 196 0.42 4.01 3.10
C LEU A 196 -0.07 3.66 4.51
N GLN A 197 0.58 2.72 5.21
CA GLN A 197 0.28 2.38 6.61
C GLN A 197 0.51 3.59 7.54
N SER A 198 1.60 4.33 7.33
CA SER A 198 1.90 5.53 8.13
C SER A 198 0.87 6.65 7.98
N VAL A 199 0.15 6.68 6.84
CA VAL A 199 -0.96 7.60 6.57
C VAL A 199 -2.27 7.08 7.15
N SER A 200 -2.51 5.77 7.06
CA SER A 200 -3.77 5.12 7.49
C SER A 200 -3.90 5.00 9.01
N MET A 201 -2.79 4.94 9.77
CA MET A 201 -2.81 4.69 11.22
C MET A 201 -2.83 5.96 12.07
N ARG A 202 -2.83 7.16 11.47
CA ARG A 202 -3.06 8.37 12.25
C ARG A 202 -4.57 8.41 12.55
N PRO A 203 -5.01 8.19 13.81
CA PRO A 203 -6.38 8.52 14.16
C PRO A 203 -6.54 9.99 13.77
N ILE A 204 -7.54 10.28 12.95
CA ILE A 204 -7.89 11.66 12.69
C ILE A 204 -8.51 12.14 13.99
N SER A 205 -7.67 12.60 14.92
CA SER A 205 -8.06 13.25 16.16
C SER A 205 -8.85 14.49 15.75
N GLY A 206 -10.17 14.35 15.69
CA GLY A 206 -11.08 15.37 15.14
C GLY A 206 -12.31 14.82 14.40
N PHE A 207 -12.41 13.51 14.12
CA PHE A 207 -13.60 12.92 13.49
C PHE A 207 -14.46 12.14 14.50
N CYS A 208 -15.35 12.85 15.22
CA CYS A 208 -16.60 12.25 15.65
C CYS A 208 -17.52 12.17 14.43
N VAL A 209 -17.79 10.96 13.93
CA VAL A 209 -18.92 10.72 13.04
C VAL A 209 -20.12 10.49 13.95
N VAL A 210 -20.89 11.56 14.17
CA VAL A 210 -22.28 11.47 14.68
C VAL A 210 -23.19 11.16 13.51
#